data_AF-A0A0F3QF47-F1
#
_entry.id   AF-A0A0F3QF47-F1
#
_cell.length_a   1.000
_cell.length_b   1.000
_cell.length_c   1.000
_cell.angle_alpha   90.00
_cell.angle_beta   90.00
_cell.angle_gamma   90.00
#
_symmetry.space_group_name_H-M   'P 1'
#
loop_
_entity.id
_entity.type
_entity.pdbx_description
1 polymer ?
#
loop_
_entity_poly.entity_id
_entity_poly.type
_entity_poly.pdbx_seq_one_letter_code
_entity_poly.pdbx_strand_id
1 'polypeptide(L)'
;MFSNIDEKSLSHIPAVKALMAFGYELLNQEELKKKRVNPHNILLEDILIKKIKELNKNKIDLDDKDAKKAVYQLMDIKNSGLVKTNEEVYDLLTLGANIKKDFKSYNLKYIDWQEPENNTYHVAFEVPVKNKMNIERECDIVLFVNGIPFVVIENKSPSESLDEAIFQHIRNQRSDEIPQLFYYAQILIAVNKNKAKYATIDSSKDYWSIWREEEKQNIDIIRNLINIPLPKKEKKLFIQVILPLIKIILINKN
;
A
#
# COMPACT_ATOMS: atom_id res chain seq x y z
N MET A 1 -0.31 20.93 18.58
CA MET A 1 0.85 20.02 18.63
C MET A 1 0.57 18.70 19.33
N PHE A 2 -0.39 18.63 20.28
CA PHE A 2 -0.82 17.37 20.93
C PHE A 2 -1.69 16.44 20.06
N SER A 3 -2.35 16.95 19.01
CA SER A 3 -3.29 16.18 18.16
C SER A 3 -2.63 15.02 17.39
N ASN A 4 -1.47 15.25 16.76
CA ASN A 4 -0.81 14.23 15.93
C ASN A 4 -0.26 13.04 16.75
N ILE A 5 -0.01 13.23 18.04
CA ILE A 5 0.53 12.18 18.92
C ILE A 5 -0.58 11.22 19.37
N ASP A 6 -1.76 11.76 19.68
CA ASP A 6 -2.93 10.97 20.05
C ASP A 6 -3.46 10.20 18.83
N GLU A 7 -3.50 10.82 17.64
CA GLU A 7 -3.93 10.16 16.41
C GLU A 7 -3.05 8.93 16.05
N LYS A 8 -1.72 9.08 16.07
CA LYS A 8 -0.78 7.98 15.76
C LYS A 8 -0.92 6.81 16.72
N SER A 9 -1.01 7.10 18.02
CA SER A 9 -1.09 6.07 19.05
C SER A 9 -2.44 5.36 19.12
N LEU A 10 -3.53 6.09 18.87
CA LEU A 10 -4.89 5.58 18.95
C LEU A 10 -5.37 4.93 17.64
N SER A 11 -4.75 5.24 16.50
CA SER A 11 -5.27 4.84 15.19
C SER A 11 -4.26 4.10 14.30
N HIS A 12 -3.09 4.68 14.01
CA HIS A 12 -2.12 4.07 13.08
C HIS A 12 -1.52 2.77 13.63
N ILE A 13 -1.12 2.80 14.90
CA ILE A 13 -0.49 1.66 15.56
C ILE A 13 -1.40 0.41 15.58
N PRO A 14 -2.66 0.49 16.04
CA PRO A 14 -3.55 -0.66 16.02
C PRO A 14 -3.82 -1.21 14.62
N ALA A 15 -3.98 -0.33 13.62
CA ALA A 15 -4.22 -0.74 12.24
C ALA A 15 -3.04 -1.53 11.65
N VAL A 16 -1.81 -1.03 11.80
CA VAL A 16 -0.60 -1.71 11.34
C VAL A 16 -0.42 -3.06 12.04
N LYS A 17 -0.65 -3.13 13.36
CA LYS A 17 -0.60 -4.41 14.10
C LYS A 17 -1.60 -5.42 13.56
N ALA A 18 -2.83 -5.01 13.29
CA ALA A 18 -3.85 -5.89 12.74
C ALA A 18 -3.42 -6.43 11.37
N LEU A 19 -2.90 -5.57 10.50
CA LEU A 19 -2.37 -5.97 9.18
C LEU A 19 -1.21 -6.97 9.30
N MET A 20 -0.30 -6.76 10.25
CA MET A 20 0.78 -7.71 10.52
C MET A 20 0.24 -9.07 10.99
N ALA A 21 -0.80 -9.09 11.82
CA ALA A 21 -1.46 -10.32 12.23
C ALA A 21 -2.14 -11.07 11.06
N PHE A 22 -2.54 -10.33 10.01
CA PHE A 22 -3.03 -10.91 8.75
C PHE A 22 -1.93 -11.34 7.77
N GLY A 23 -0.65 -11.26 8.16
CA GLY A 23 0.49 -11.73 7.36
C GLY A 23 1.18 -10.66 6.52
N TYR A 24 0.86 -9.37 6.71
CA TYR A 24 1.62 -8.30 6.07
C TYR A 24 2.98 -8.10 6.73
N GLU A 25 4.05 -8.06 5.94
CA GLU A 25 5.37 -7.69 6.41
C GLU A 25 5.48 -6.16 6.55
N LEU A 26 5.87 -5.68 7.74
CA LEU A 26 6.08 -4.26 7.97
C LEU A 26 7.36 -3.77 7.26
N LEU A 27 7.23 -2.76 6.41
CA LEU A 27 8.34 -1.98 5.90
C LEU A 27 8.49 -0.71 6.75
N ASN A 28 9.59 -0.63 7.50
CA ASN A 28 9.88 0.60 8.23
C ASN A 28 10.36 1.72 7.29
N GLN A 29 10.45 2.95 7.81
CA GLN A 29 10.84 4.12 7.03
C GLN A 29 12.22 4.02 6.38
N GLU A 30 13.21 3.39 7.03
CA GLU A 30 14.52 3.19 6.44
C GLU A 30 14.49 2.15 5.32
N GLU A 31 13.74 1.05 5.50
CA GLU A 31 13.57 0.02 4.49
C GLU A 31 12.83 0.56 3.27
N LEU A 32 11.75 1.30 3.50
CA LEU A 32 10.97 1.96 2.45
C LEU A 32 11.86 2.94 1.66
N LYS A 33 12.65 3.78 2.33
CA LYS A 33 13.59 4.71 1.67
C LYS A 33 14.67 3.97 0.88
N LYS A 34 15.22 2.88 1.41
CA LYS A 34 16.20 2.04 0.71
C LYS A 34 15.61 1.39 -0.55
N LYS A 35 14.33 1.00 -0.51
CA LYS A 35 13.63 0.39 -1.65
C LYS A 35 13.13 1.42 -2.67
N ARG A 36 12.82 2.65 -2.22
CA ARG A 36 12.38 3.79 -3.05
C ARG A 36 13.45 4.89 -3.10
N VAL A 37 14.65 4.54 -3.60
CA VAL A 37 15.77 5.49 -3.72
C VAL A 37 15.38 6.71 -4.55
N ASN A 38 14.61 6.52 -5.62
CA ASN A 38 13.95 7.61 -6.33
C ASN A 38 12.57 7.87 -5.68
N PRO A 39 12.35 9.03 -5.03
CA PRO A 39 11.09 9.32 -4.34
C PRO A 39 9.88 9.43 -5.29
N HIS A 40 10.12 9.66 -6.58
CA HIS A 40 9.08 9.65 -7.61
C HIS A 40 8.69 8.24 -8.05
N ASN A 41 9.53 7.24 -7.79
CA ASN A 41 9.16 5.85 -8.01
C ASN A 41 8.27 5.39 -6.84
N ILE A 42 7.10 4.85 -7.19
CA ILE A 42 6.11 4.36 -6.25
C ILE A 42 6.25 2.84 -6.04
N LEU A 43 6.75 2.12 -7.04
CA LEU A 43 6.93 0.67 -7.01
C LEU A 43 8.14 0.28 -6.16
N LEU A 44 8.03 -0.82 -5.43
CA LEU A 44 9.17 -1.49 -4.78
C LEU A 44 9.80 -2.45 -5.79
N GLU A 45 10.62 -1.90 -6.70
CA GLU A 45 11.13 -2.62 -7.88
C GLU A 45 11.88 -3.91 -7.54
N ASP A 46 12.67 -3.92 -6.47
CA ASP A 46 13.44 -5.09 -6.05
C ASP A 46 12.55 -6.27 -5.67
N ILE A 47 11.47 -6.00 -4.93
CA ILE A 47 10.45 -6.98 -4.57
C ILE A 47 9.70 -7.44 -5.82
N LEU A 48 9.31 -6.50 -6.68
CA LEU A 48 8.53 -6.78 -7.88
C LEU A 48 9.31 -7.63 -8.89
N ILE A 49 10.59 -7.31 -9.13
CA ILE A 49 11.49 -8.10 -9.99
C ILE A 49 11.59 -9.53 -9.46
N LYS A 50 11.85 -9.70 -8.16
CA LYS A 50 11.93 -11.01 -7.54
C LYS A 50 10.63 -11.80 -7.70
N LYS A 51 9.49 -11.15 -7.47
CA LYS A 51 8.18 -11.80 -7.57
C LYS A 51 7.76 -12.17 -8.99
N ILE A 52 8.03 -11.33 -9.98
CA ILE A 52 7.78 -11.68 -11.39
C ILE A 52 8.55 -12.95 -11.77
N LYS A 53 9.82 -13.09 -11.33
CA LYS A 53 10.62 -14.30 -11.57
C LYS A 53 9.99 -15.52 -10.88
N GLU A 54 9.62 -15.41 -9.61
CA GLU A 54 9.03 -16.50 -8.84
C GLU A 54 7.69 -16.99 -9.42
N LEU A 55 6.78 -16.07 -9.74
CA LEU A 55 5.43 -16.40 -10.22
C LEU A 55 5.43 -17.01 -11.63
N ASN A 56 6.46 -16.72 -12.43
CA ASN A 56 6.52 -17.15 -13.84
C ASN A 56 7.56 -18.25 -14.10
N LYS A 57 8.26 -18.74 -13.07
CA LYS A 57 9.34 -19.75 -13.19
C LYS A 57 8.94 -21.04 -13.90
N ASN A 58 7.67 -21.44 -13.81
CA ASN A 58 7.15 -22.66 -14.45
C ASN A 58 6.90 -22.48 -15.95
N LYS A 59 6.78 -21.23 -16.42
CA LYS A 59 6.52 -20.89 -17.84
C LYS A 59 7.80 -20.54 -18.57
N ILE A 60 8.72 -19.86 -17.89
CA ILE A 60 9.93 -19.29 -18.48
C ILE A 60 10.96 -19.05 -17.37
N ASP A 61 12.22 -19.39 -17.65
CA ASP A 61 13.34 -18.96 -16.82
C ASP A 61 13.65 -17.48 -17.12
N LEU A 62 13.51 -16.61 -16.11
CA LEU A 62 13.67 -15.17 -16.25
C LEU A 62 14.94 -14.72 -15.52
N ASP A 63 15.78 -13.94 -16.21
CA ASP A 63 16.83 -13.18 -15.54
C ASP A 63 16.29 -11.81 -15.07
N ASP A 64 17.13 -11.03 -14.39
CA ASP A 64 16.74 -9.71 -13.89
C ASP A 64 16.44 -8.72 -15.02
N LYS A 65 17.06 -8.88 -16.19
CA LYS A 65 16.80 -8.01 -17.36
C LYS A 65 15.42 -8.28 -17.93
N ASP A 66 15.01 -9.54 -18.02
CA ASP A 66 13.69 -9.93 -18.49
C ASP A 66 12.58 -9.48 -17.54
N ALA A 67 12.76 -9.69 -16.22
CA ALA A 67 11.81 -9.22 -15.22
C ALA A 67 11.70 -7.68 -15.22
N LYS A 68 12.82 -6.96 -15.38
CA LYS A 68 12.81 -5.50 -15.54
C LYS A 68 12.00 -5.03 -16.73
N LYS A 69 11.99 -5.74 -17.87
CA LYS A 69 11.14 -5.36 -19.02
C LYS A 69 9.66 -5.31 -18.63
N ALA A 70 9.19 -6.27 -17.82
CA ALA A 70 7.83 -6.25 -17.30
C ALA A 70 7.62 -5.12 -16.29
N VAL A 71 8.57 -4.85 -15.40
CA VAL A 71 8.47 -3.68 -14.50
C VAL A 71 8.39 -2.37 -15.30
N TYR A 72 9.20 -2.21 -16.34
CA TYR A 72 9.16 -1.03 -17.21
C TYR A 72 7.81 -0.85 -17.90
N GLN A 73 7.08 -1.91 -18.24
CA GLN A 73 5.73 -1.77 -18.81
C GLN A 73 4.73 -1.14 -17.84
N LEU A 74 4.90 -1.33 -16.52
CA LEU A 74 4.11 -0.62 -15.51
C LEU A 74 4.56 0.84 -15.33
N MET A 75 5.87 1.12 -15.45
CA MET A 75 6.44 2.45 -15.23
C MET A 75 6.27 3.39 -16.43
N ASP A 76 6.29 2.86 -17.64
CA ASP A 76 6.28 3.62 -18.90
C ASP A 76 4.86 3.78 -19.49
N ILE A 77 3.83 3.50 -18.70
CA ILE A 77 2.44 3.79 -19.07
C ILE A 77 2.32 5.29 -19.31
N LYS A 78 1.89 5.65 -20.53
CA LYS A 78 1.69 7.05 -20.89
C LYS A 78 0.56 7.62 -20.03
N ASN A 79 0.92 8.57 -19.17
CA ASN A 79 -0.08 9.31 -18.40
C ASN A 79 -1.06 10.01 -19.36
N SER A 80 -2.28 9.49 -19.38
CA SER A 80 -3.39 9.95 -20.23
C SER A 80 -4.58 10.44 -19.39
N GLY A 81 -4.32 10.78 -18.13
CA GLY A 81 -5.31 11.08 -17.10
C GLY A 81 -5.39 9.98 -16.05
N LEU A 82 -5.88 10.31 -14.86
CA LEU A 82 -5.90 9.41 -13.69
C LEU A 82 -6.61 8.08 -13.99
N VAL A 83 -7.87 8.15 -14.41
CA VAL A 83 -8.72 6.97 -14.64
C VAL A 83 -8.12 6.07 -15.70
N LYS A 84 -7.81 6.63 -16.89
CA LYS A 84 -7.27 5.85 -18.00
C LYS A 84 -5.92 5.20 -17.67
N THR A 85 -5.04 5.92 -16.97
CA THR A 85 -3.74 5.37 -16.56
C THR A 85 -3.94 4.25 -15.52
N ASN A 86 -4.92 4.39 -14.62
CA ASN A 86 -5.27 3.35 -13.66
C ASN A 86 -5.90 2.10 -14.32
N GLU A 87 -6.75 2.29 -15.33
CA GLU A 87 -7.29 1.19 -16.15
C GLU A 87 -6.17 0.44 -16.89
N GLU A 88 -5.21 1.14 -17.51
CA GLU A 88 -4.06 0.51 -18.17
C GLU A 88 -3.19 -0.28 -17.18
N VAL A 89 -3.01 0.23 -15.96
CA VAL A 89 -2.36 -0.55 -14.88
C VAL A 89 -3.19 -1.78 -14.51
N TYR A 90 -4.50 -1.62 -14.30
CA TYR A 90 -5.40 -2.72 -13.94
C TYR A 90 -5.36 -3.85 -14.98
N ASP A 91 -5.39 -3.51 -16.27
CA ASP A 91 -5.26 -4.46 -17.36
C ASP A 91 -3.94 -5.22 -17.30
N LEU A 92 -2.82 -4.54 -17.05
CA LEU A 92 -1.53 -5.22 -16.87
C LEU A 92 -1.54 -6.16 -15.66
N LEU A 93 -2.12 -5.73 -14.53
CA LEU A 93 -2.18 -6.54 -13.31
C LEU A 93 -3.05 -7.79 -13.46
N THR A 94 -4.11 -7.71 -14.26
CA THR A 94 -5.09 -8.79 -14.44
C THR A 94 -4.77 -9.68 -15.64
N LEU A 95 -4.37 -9.10 -16.77
CA LEU A 95 -4.10 -9.79 -18.04
C LEU A 95 -2.61 -10.16 -18.21
N GLY A 96 -1.73 -9.58 -17.41
CA GLY A 96 -0.28 -9.80 -17.46
C GLY A 96 0.44 -9.00 -18.55
N ALA A 97 1.77 -9.03 -18.50
CA ALA A 97 2.64 -8.32 -19.42
C ALA A 97 3.26 -9.25 -20.46
N ASN A 98 3.17 -8.88 -21.73
CA ASN A 98 3.81 -9.61 -22.81
C ASN A 98 5.27 -9.17 -22.97
N ILE A 99 6.21 -10.10 -22.79
CA ILE A 99 7.62 -9.88 -23.09
C ILE A 99 8.09 -10.82 -24.21
N LYS A 100 9.13 -10.41 -24.94
CA LYS A 100 9.84 -11.27 -25.90
C LYS A 100 11.16 -11.77 -25.31
N LYS A 101 11.36 -13.10 -25.36
CA LYS A 101 12.60 -13.80 -25.01
C LYS A 101 12.83 -14.95 -25.99
N ASP A 102 14.05 -15.07 -26.51
CA ASP A 102 14.46 -16.13 -27.46
C ASP A 102 13.47 -16.32 -28.64
N PHE A 103 13.08 -15.19 -29.25
CA PHE A 103 12.11 -15.09 -30.35
C PHE A 103 10.68 -15.58 -30.04
N LYS A 104 10.38 -15.93 -28.79
CA LYS A 104 9.04 -16.29 -28.30
C LYS A 104 8.45 -15.17 -27.45
N SER A 105 7.12 -15.08 -27.45
CA SER A 105 6.39 -14.15 -26.59
C SER A 105 5.83 -14.89 -25.39
N TYR A 106 6.00 -14.31 -24.20
CA TYR A 106 5.51 -14.85 -22.93
C TYR A 106 4.66 -13.81 -22.23
N ASN A 107 3.50 -14.22 -21.73
CA ASN A 107 2.64 -13.41 -20.88
C ASN A 107 2.96 -13.68 -19.41
N LEU A 108 3.54 -12.67 -18.75
CA LEU A 108 4.00 -12.73 -17.37
C LEU A 108 2.93 -12.18 -16.42
N LYS A 109 2.67 -12.93 -15.34
CA LYS A 109 1.80 -12.47 -14.25
C LYS A 109 2.56 -11.53 -13.31
N TYR A 110 1.89 -10.46 -12.86
CA TYR A 110 2.35 -9.62 -11.74
C TYR A 110 1.79 -10.07 -10.39
N ILE A 111 0.55 -10.57 -10.40
CA ILE A 111 -0.19 -11.03 -9.23
C ILE A 111 -0.63 -12.47 -9.48
N ASP A 112 -0.53 -13.31 -8.46
CA ASP A 112 -1.19 -14.62 -8.46
C ASP A 112 -2.62 -14.47 -7.94
N TRP A 113 -3.56 -14.41 -8.89
CA TRP A 113 -5.00 -14.34 -8.59
C TRP A 113 -5.61 -15.70 -8.25
N GLN A 114 -4.93 -16.80 -8.59
CA GLN A 114 -5.44 -18.16 -8.38
C GLN A 114 -5.07 -18.67 -6.99
N GLU A 115 -3.84 -18.39 -6.56
CA GLU A 115 -3.31 -18.74 -5.23
C GLU A 115 -2.74 -17.47 -4.57
N PRO A 116 -3.58 -16.63 -3.93
CA PRO A 116 -3.16 -15.35 -3.37
C PRO A 116 -2.02 -15.45 -2.33
N GLU A 117 -1.87 -16.59 -1.67
CA GLU A 117 -0.79 -16.89 -0.72
C GLU A 117 0.61 -16.89 -1.36
N ASN A 118 0.71 -17.04 -2.68
CA ASN A 118 1.98 -16.97 -3.41
C ASN A 118 2.51 -15.53 -3.54
N ASN A 119 1.65 -14.54 -3.33
CA ASN A 119 2.03 -13.13 -3.34
C ASN A 119 2.74 -12.74 -2.03
N THR A 120 3.56 -11.69 -2.10
CA THR A 120 4.11 -11.05 -0.91
C THR A 120 3.35 -9.77 -0.59
N TYR A 121 2.96 -9.65 0.68
CA TYR A 121 2.18 -8.54 1.20
C TYR A 121 3.04 -7.69 2.13
N HIS A 122 3.11 -6.39 1.87
CA HIS A 122 3.80 -5.45 2.76
C HIS A 122 2.89 -4.32 3.20
N VAL A 123 3.11 -3.83 4.42
CA VAL A 123 2.48 -2.63 4.97
C VAL A 123 3.56 -1.59 5.25
N ALA A 124 3.34 -0.36 4.80
CA ALA A 124 4.11 0.81 5.21
C ALA A 124 3.16 1.86 5.79
N PHE A 125 3.64 2.62 6.77
CA PHE A 125 2.90 3.71 7.41
C PHE A 125 3.67 5.02 7.24
N GLU A 126 2.99 6.17 7.27
CA GLU A 126 3.57 7.51 7.05
C GLU A 126 4.37 7.55 5.73
N VAL A 127 3.72 7.20 4.62
CA VAL A 127 4.38 6.97 3.33
C VAL A 127 4.51 8.30 2.57
N PRO A 128 5.73 8.86 2.44
CA PRO A 128 5.91 10.09 1.68
C PRO A 128 5.87 9.81 0.18
N VAL A 129 5.20 10.70 -0.55
CA VAL A 129 5.15 10.72 -2.01
C VAL A 129 5.36 12.15 -2.49
N LYS A 130 6.32 12.33 -3.39
CA LYS A 130 6.63 13.62 -4.00
C LYS A 130 6.05 13.72 -5.39
N ASN A 131 5.31 14.80 -5.65
CA ASN A 131 4.84 15.13 -6.98
C ASN A 131 5.98 15.63 -7.88
N LYS A 132 5.66 15.95 -9.15
CA LYS A 132 6.63 16.44 -10.14
C LYS A 132 7.28 17.78 -9.76
N MET A 133 6.66 18.55 -8.86
CA MET A 133 7.18 19.81 -8.32
C MET A 133 7.92 19.63 -6.98
N ASN A 134 8.19 18.39 -6.56
CA ASN A 134 8.78 18.05 -5.27
C ASN A 134 7.96 18.45 -4.04
N ILE A 135 6.67 18.75 -4.22
CA ILE A 135 5.72 18.91 -3.11
C ILE A 135 5.40 17.52 -2.58
N GLU A 136 5.55 17.34 -1.27
CA GLU A 136 5.33 16.07 -0.59
C GLU A 136 3.90 15.99 -0.03
N ARG A 137 3.33 14.79 -0.14
CA ARG A 137 2.15 14.34 0.61
C ARG A 137 2.51 13.05 1.30
N GLU A 138 2.05 12.91 2.54
CA GLU A 138 2.23 11.71 3.34
C GLU A 138 0.88 11.00 3.40
N CYS A 139 0.84 9.73 2.99
CA CYS A 139 -0.34 8.87 3.15
C CYS A 139 -0.16 8.07 4.44
N ASP A 140 -1.23 7.92 5.24
CA ASP A 140 -1.12 7.27 6.53
C ASP A 140 -0.64 5.82 6.44
N ILE A 141 -1.25 5.00 5.58
CA ILE A 141 -0.86 3.61 5.36
C ILE A 141 -0.98 3.25 3.88
N VAL A 142 0.02 2.55 3.34
CA VAL A 142 -0.02 1.96 1.99
C VAL A 142 0.27 0.46 2.09
N LEU A 143 -0.61 -0.33 1.47
CA LEU A 143 -0.45 -1.77 1.35
C LEU A 143 0.11 -2.11 -0.02
N PHE A 144 1.16 -2.92 -0.06
CA PHE A 144 1.79 -3.38 -1.29
C PHE A 144 1.52 -4.87 -1.52
N VAL A 145 1.25 -5.24 -2.77
CA VAL A 145 1.22 -6.63 -3.22
C VAL A 145 2.32 -6.81 -4.25
N ASN A 146 3.26 -7.71 -3.99
CA ASN A 146 4.46 -7.94 -4.82
C ASN A 146 5.26 -6.65 -5.11
N GLY A 147 5.17 -5.64 -4.26
CA GLY A 147 5.85 -4.35 -4.44
C GLY A 147 5.05 -3.29 -5.21
N ILE A 148 3.82 -3.58 -5.63
CA ILE A 148 2.88 -2.63 -6.25
C ILE A 148 1.96 -2.06 -5.15
N PRO A 149 1.81 -0.72 -5.01
CA PRO A 149 0.90 -0.14 -4.02
C PRO A 149 -0.55 -0.41 -4.45
N PHE A 150 -1.26 -1.20 -3.65
CA PHE A 150 -2.57 -1.73 -4.02
C PHE A 150 -3.70 -1.02 -3.28
N VAL A 151 -3.46 -0.68 -2.01
CA VAL A 151 -4.45 -0.02 -1.14
C VAL A 151 -3.81 1.18 -0.47
N VAL A 152 -4.52 2.31 -0.49
CA VAL A 152 -4.16 3.51 0.28
C VAL A 152 -5.21 3.70 1.36
N ILE A 153 -4.77 3.81 2.60
CA ILE A 153 -5.64 3.97 3.76
C ILE A 153 -5.28 5.32 4.41
N GLU A 154 -6.30 6.16 4.56
CA GLU A 154 -6.23 7.37 5.38
C GLU A 154 -6.99 7.10 6.67
N ASN A 155 -6.32 7.34 7.79
CA ASN A 155 -6.84 7.03 9.10
C ASN A 155 -7.15 8.34 9.85
N LYS A 156 -8.07 8.26 10.80
CA LYS A 156 -8.45 9.38 11.64
C LYS A 156 -8.54 8.97 13.09
N SER A 157 -8.43 9.94 13.99
CA SER A 157 -8.70 9.70 15.39
C SER A 157 -10.17 9.25 15.59
N PRO A 158 -10.49 8.54 16.69
CA PRO A 158 -11.85 8.05 16.94
C PRO A 158 -12.93 9.15 16.96
N SER A 159 -12.55 10.38 17.27
CA SER A 159 -13.41 11.57 17.37
C SER A 159 -13.61 12.30 16.04
N GLU A 160 -12.80 12.01 15.02
CA GLU A 160 -12.81 12.73 13.75
C GLU A 160 -13.73 12.08 12.71
N SER A 161 -14.25 12.92 11.82
CA SER A 161 -15.08 12.47 10.70
C SER A 161 -14.24 11.80 9.62
N LEU A 162 -14.77 10.73 9.03
CA LEU A 162 -14.16 10.11 7.85
C LEU A 162 -14.17 11.02 6.62
N ASP A 163 -14.98 12.09 6.63
CA ASP A 163 -15.06 13.02 5.51
C ASP A 163 -13.71 13.70 5.23
N GLU A 164 -12.92 14.00 6.27
CA GLU A 164 -11.60 14.58 6.11
C GLU A 164 -10.62 13.61 5.43
N ALA A 165 -10.64 12.33 5.82
CA ALA A 165 -9.88 11.27 5.15
C ALA A 165 -10.31 11.12 3.67
N ILE A 166 -11.61 11.16 3.39
CA ILE A 166 -12.13 11.12 2.01
C ILE A 166 -11.68 12.34 1.21
N PHE A 167 -11.70 13.54 1.81
CA PHE A 167 -11.21 14.75 1.15
C PHE A 167 -9.69 14.70 0.90
N GLN A 168 -8.92 14.09 1.80
CA GLN A 168 -7.48 13.84 1.58
C GLN A 168 -7.28 12.92 0.37
N HIS A 169 -8.01 11.80 0.29
CA HIS A 169 -7.98 10.90 -0.87
C HIS A 169 -8.33 11.62 -2.18
N ILE A 170 -9.43 12.38 -2.21
CA ILE A 170 -9.88 13.11 -3.41
C ILE A 170 -8.86 14.18 -3.80
N ARG A 171 -8.29 14.91 -2.84
CA ARG A 171 -7.26 15.91 -3.11
C ARG A 171 -6.01 15.26 -3.68
N ASN A 172 -5.49 14.21 -3.04
CA ASN A 172 -4.21 13.60 -3.40
C ASN A 172 -4.20 13.01 -4.83
N GLN A 173 -5.38 12.71 -5.39
CA GLN A 173 -5.59 12.25 -6.76
C GLN A 173 -5.52 13.33 -7.84
N ARG A 174 -5.53 14.62 -7.48
CA ARG A 174 -5.50 15.74 -8.44
C ARG A 174 -4.18 15.81 -9.19
N SER A 175 -4.20 16.36 -10.41
CA SER A 175 -3.03 16.41 -11.30
C SER A 175 -1.82 17.17 -10.74
N ASP A 176 -2.06 18.15 -9.86
CA ASP A 176 -1.05 18.96 -9.17
C ASP A 176 -0.62 18.37 -7.81
N GLU A 177 -1.22 17.25 -7.41
CA GLU A 177 -0.96 16.54 -6.15
C GLU A 177 -0.11 15.29 -6.41
N ILE A 178 -0.46 14.11 -5.89
CA ILE A 178 0.34 12.87 -6.02
C ILE A 178 -0.38 11.76 -6.82
N PRO A 179 -0.95 12.05 -8.01
CA PRO A 179 -1.77 11.10 -8.77
C PRO A 179 -0.99 9.84 -9.17
N GLN A 180 0.34 9.91 -9.23
CA GLN A 180 1.21 8.79 -9.54
C GLN A 180 1.12 7.60 -8.57
N LEU A 181 0.71 7.83 -7.32
CA LEU A 181 0.39 6.73 -6.41
C LEU A 181 -0.91 6.02 -6.83
N PHE A 182 -1.88 6.81 -7.27
CA PHE A 182 -3.24 6.39 -7.60
C PHE A 182 -3.38 5.82 -9.01
N TYR A 183 -2.34 5.91 -9.85
CA TYR A 183 -2.27 5.08 -11.07
C TYR A 183 -2.22 3.59 -10.71
N TYR A 184 -1.62 3.23 -9.58
CA TYR A 184 -1.42 1.84 -9.18
C TYR A 184 -2.43 1.36 -8.14
N ALA A 185 -2.83 2.23 -7.21
CA ALA A 185 -3.80 1.88 -6.18
C ALA A 185 -5.12 1.43 -6.81
N GLN A 186 -5.75 0.41 -6.22
CA GLN A 186 -7.01 -0.16 -6.70
C GLN A 186 -8.16 0.12 -5.71
N ILE A 187 -7.82 0.25 -4.43
CA ILE A 187 -8.80 0.47 -3.36
C ILE A 187 -8.33 1.63 -2.47
N LEU A 188 -9.25 2.51 -2.14
CA LEU A 188 -9.06 3.58 -1.17
C LEU A 188 -9.89 3.28 0.07
N ILE A 189 -9.31 3.48 1.25
CA ILE A 189 -9.98 3.27 2.53
C ILE A 189 -9.85 4.51 3.40
N ALA A 190 -10.97 4.95 3.97
CA ALA A 190 -11.04 5.97 5.00
C ALA A 190 -11.55 5.30 6.27
N VAL A 191 -10.75 5.33 7.34
CA VAL A 191 -11.07 4.57 8.57
C VAL A 191 -10.83 5.39 9.83
N ASN A 192 -11.59 5.08 10.86
CA ASN A 192 -11.32 5.44 12.25
C ASN A 192 -11.72 4.24 13.13
N LYS A 193 -11.58 4.35 14.45
CA LYS A 193 -11.91 3.26 15.39
C LYS A 193 -13.35 2.71 15.25
N ASN A 194 -14.30 3.52 14.78
CA ASN A 194 -15.72 3.21 14.83
C ASN A 194 -16.31 2.82 13.46
N LYS A 195 -15.73 3.33 12.37
CA LYS A 195 -16.27 3.21 11.01
C LYS A 195 -15.14 3.08 9.99
N ALA A 196 -15.41 2.33 8.94
CA ALA A 196 -14.60 2.32 7.73
C ALA A 196 -15.49 2.59 6.51
N LYS A 197 -14.96 3.33 5.55
CA LYS A 197 -15.52 3.53 4.22
C LYS A 197 -14.47 3.18 3.18
N TYR A 198 -14.91 2.73 2.02
CA TYR A 198 -14.04 2.39 0.91
C TYR A 198 -14.62 2.88 -0.43
N ALA A 199 -13.72 3.06 -1.40
CA ALA A 199 -14.06 3.43 -2.76
C ALA A 199 -12.96 2.98 -3.73
N THR A 200 -13.21 3.13 -5.02
CA THR A 200 -12.20 3.01 -6.07
C THR A 200 -11.64 4.38 -6.44
N ILE A 201 -10.61 4.38 -7.27
CA ILE A 201 -9.99 5.60 -7.82
C ILE A 201 -11.05 6.46 -8.52
N ASP A 202 -10.89 7.78 -8.39
CA ASP A 202 -11.76 8.83 -8.95
C ASP A 202 -13.22 8.86 -8.41
N SER A 203 -13.56 8.02 -7.43
CA SER A 203 -14.88 8.06 -6.79
C SER A 203 -15.11 9.37 -6.03
N SER A 204 -16.18 10.09 -6.38
CA SER A 204 -16.62 11.26 -5.60
C SER A 204 -17.12 10.84 -4.21
N LYS A 205 -17.13 11.79 -3.26
CA LYS A 205 -17.49 11.55 -1.85
C LYS A 205 -18.80 10.77 -1.66
N ASP A 206 -19.80 11.04 -2.50
CA ASP A 206 -21.14 10.45 -2.39
C ASP A 206 -21.16 8.95 -2.74
N TYR A 207 -20.16 8.46 -3.47
CA TYR A 207 -20.04 7.05 -3.86
C TYR A 207 -19.16 6.21 -2.91
N TRP A 208 -18.65 6.81 -1.84
CA TRP A 208 -17.92 6.07 -0.81
C TRP A 208 -18.85 5.17 -0.01
N SER A 209 -18.59 3.87 -0.05
CA SER A 209 -19.42 2.86 0.59
C SER A 209 -18.96 2.59 2.02
N ILE A 210 -19.90 2.35 2.93
CA ILE A 210 -19.58 1.94 4.30
C ILE A 210 -19.18 0.47 4.28
N TRP A 211 -18.02 0.15 4.86
CA TRP A 211 -17.63 -1.23 5.10
C TRP A 211 -18.52 -1.83 6.19
N ARG A 212 -19.19 -2.94 5.88
CA ARG A 212 -20.02 -3.69 6.82
C ARG A 212 -19.49 -5.10 6.93
N GLU A 213 -19.29 -5.58 8.15
CA GLU A 213 -19.02 -7.00 8.38
C GLU A 213 -20.34 -7.77 8.41
N GLU A 214 -20.49 -8.75 7.53
CA GLU A 214 -21.75 -9.48 7.36
C GLU A 214 -21.95 -10.60 8.40
N GLU A 215 -20.88 -11.11 9.03
CA GLU A 215 -20.95 -12.30 9.88
C GLU A 215 -20.21 -12.16 11.22
N LYS A 216 -20.91 -12.46 12.33
CA LYS A 216 -20.34 -12.44 13.68
C LYS A 216 -19.15 -13.40 13.88
N GLN A 217 -19.13 -14.53 13.16
CA GLN A 217 -18.06 -15.52 13.27
C GLN A 217 -16.70 -14.99 12.77
N ASN A 218 -16.71 -14.13 11.75
CA ASN A 218 -15.49 -13.49 11.23
C ASN A 218 -14.92 -12.50 12.25
N ILE A 219 -15.77 -11.79 12.99
CA ILE A 219 -15.34 -10.84 14.03
C ILE A 219 -14.54 -11.55 15.13
N ASP A 220 -14.97 -12.73 15.59
CA ASP A 220 -14.28 -13.42 16.69
C ASP A 220 -12.94 -14.04 16.24
N ILE A 221 -12.86 -14.51 14.99
CA ILE A 221 -11.59 -14.91 14.36
C ILE A 221 -10.64 -13.71 14.25
N ILE A 222 -11.12 -12.58 13.73
CA ILE A 222 -10.34 -11.34 13.62
C ILE A 222 -9.86 -10.87 15.00
N ARG A 223 -10.74 -10.86 16.01
CA ARG A 223 -10.39 -10.51 17.40
C ARG A 223 -9.30 -11.42 17.95
N ASN A 224 -9.37 -12.72 17.68
CA ASN A 224 -8.34 -13.64 18.12
C ASN A 224 -7.01 -13.34 17.43
N LEU A 225 -7.02 -13.13 16.10
CA LEU A 225 -5.82 -12.81 15.31
C LEU A 225 -5.13 -11.52 15.77
N ILE A 226 -5.88 -10.42 15.94
CA ILE A 226 -5.29 -9.13 16.37
C ILE A 226 -4.72 -9.17 17.80
N ASN A 227 -5.17 -10.13 18.62
CA ASN A 227 -4.68 -10.34 19.97
C ASN A 227 -3.50 -11.33 20.04
N ILE A 228 -3.13 -11.97 18.92
CA ILE A 228 -1.92 -12.79 18.87
C ILE A 228 -0.70 -11.86 19.06
N PRO A 229 0.18 -12.13 20.04
CA PRO A 229 1.40 -11.36 20.20
C PRO A 229 2.26 -11.46 18.95
N LEU A 230 2.71 -10.32 18.43
CA LEU A 230 3.66 -10.30 17.30
C LEU A 230 4.86 -11.21 17.59
N PRO A 231 5.27 -12.08 16.64
CA PRO A 231 6.53 -12.82 16.67
C PRO A 231 7.72 -11.96 17.12
N LYS A 232 8.70 -12.52 17.85
CA LYS A 232 9.80 -11.75 18.47
C LYS A 232 10.55 -10.81 17.50
N LYS A 233 10.73 -11.22 16.24
CA LYS A 233 11.37 -10.42 15.18
C LYS A 233 10.54 -9.18 14.82
N GLU A 234 9.26 -9.38 14.54
CA GLU A 234 8.29 -8.31 14.28
C GLU A 234 8.04 -7.44 15.50
N LYS A 235 8.03 -8.02 16.70
CA LYS A 235 7.94 -7.27 17.97
C LYS A 235 9.14 -6.35 18.16
N LYS A 236 10.36 -6.77 17.79
CA LYS A 236 11.57 -5.93 17.84
C LYS A 236 11.51 -4.80 16.81
N LEU A 237 11.09 -5.10 15.58
CA LEU A 237 10.90 -4.10 14.51
C LEU A 237 9.82 -3.08 14.90
N PHE A 238 8.68 -3.58 15.38
CA PHE A 238 7.58 -2.78 15.91
C PHE A 238 8.06 -1.90 17.08
N ILE A 239 8.80 -2.45 18.05
CA ILE A 239 9.40 -1.68 19.14
C ILE A 239 10.42 -0.64 18.62
N GLN A 240 11.26 -0.95 17.64
CA GLN A 240 12.25 -0.01 17.07
C GLN A 240 11.61 1.12 16.26
N VAL A 241 10.46 0.87 15.65
CA VAL A 241 9.65 1.85 14.93
C VAL A 241 8.85 2.74 15.90
N ILE A 242 8.37 2.16 17.00
CA ILE A 242 7.46 2.82 17.94
C ILE A 242 8.20 3.52 19.08
N LEU A 243 9.38 3.04 19.49
CA LEU A 243 10.19 3.67 20.54
C LEU A 243 10.66 5.09 20.19
N PRO A 244 11.05 5.42 18.96
CA PRO A 244 11.32 6.80 18.56
C PRO A 244 10.08 7.69 18.69
N LEU A 245 8.91 7.18 18.30
CA LEU A 245 7.63 7.87 18.48
C LEU A 245 7.32 8.09 19.98
N ILE A 246 7.53 7.09 20.83
CA ILE A 246 7.38 7.20 22.30
C ILE A 246 8.42 8.12 22.94
N LYS A 247 9.67 8.14 22.45
CA LYS A 247 10.70 9.07 22.92
C LYS A 247 10.35 10.52 22.61
N ILE A 248 9.78 10.79 21.43
CA ILE A 248 9.27 12.13 21.08
C ILE A 248 8.11 12.54 22.00
N ILE A 249 7.28 11.57 22.44
CA ILE A 249 6.19 11.79 23.41
C ILE A 249 6.73 12.12 24.82
N LEU A 250 7.84 11.50 25.23
CA LEU A 250 8.42 11.69 26.57
C LEU A 250 9.35 12.91 26.64
N ILE A 251 10.02 13.29 25.55
CA ILE A 251 10.94 14.44 25.51
C ILE A 251 10.16 15.77 25.40
N ASN A 252 9.01 15.81 24.72
CA ASN A 252 8.17 17.03 24.61
C ASN A 252 7.25 17.25 25.83
N LYS A 253 7.41 16.47 26.90
CA LYS A 253 6.69 16.62 28.18
C LYS A 253 7.51 17.30 29.28
N ASN A 254 8.74 17.74 28.99
CA ASN A 254 9.58 18.53 29.90
C ASN A 254 9.93 19.88 29.28
#